data_AF-A0A942E3R1-F1
#
_entry.id   AF-A0A942E3R1-F1
#
_cell.length_a   1.000
_cell.length_b   1.000
_cell.length_c   1.000
_cell.angle_alpha   90.00
_cell.angle_beta   90.00
_cell.angle_gamma   90.00
#
_symmetry.space_group_name_H-M   'P 1'
#
loop_
_entity.id
_entity.type
_entity.pdbx_description
1 polymer ?
#
loop_
_entity_poly.entity_id
_entity_poly.type
_entity_poly.pdbx_seq_one_letter_code
_entity_poly.pdbx_strand_id
1 'polypeptide(L)' 'MGNVVTLHQDKRWKAVIEYRTDAGPKSIEHYFEEILDLHLIIEHGTDWNRLIRCTVTLNRHDDGEDQNSNEKALRQERT' A
#
# COMPACT_ATOMS: atom_id res chain seq x y z
N MET A 1 -21.48 15.35 12.39
CA MET A 1 -21.04 13.99 11.96
C MET A 1 -19.60 14.12 11.52
N GLY A 2 -18.67 13.65 12.35
CA GLY A 2 -17.26 14.04 12.33
C GLY A 2 -16.49 13.44 11.16
N ASN A 3 -15.71 14.29 10.50
CA ASN A 3 -14.75 13.93 9.46
C ASN A 3 -13.66 13.01 10.04
N VAL A 4 -13.69 11.72 9.67
CA VAL A 4 -12.68 10.69 10.03
C VAL A 4 -11.74 10.44 8.85
N VAL A 5 -11.30 11.49 8.15
CA VAL A 5 -10.47 11.35 6.93
C VAL A 5 -9.40 12.43 6.88
N THR A 6 -8.41 12.36 7.78
CA THR A 6 -7.13 13.09 7.61
C THR A 6 -6.04 12.77 8.64
N LEU A 7 -6.28 11.90 9.64
CA LEU A 7 -5.29 11.66 10.72
C LEU A 7 -4.23 10.58 10.41
N HIS A 8 -4.18 10.03 9.20
CA HIS A 8 -3.30 8.90 8.89
C HIS A 8 -2.33 9.14 7.74
N GLN A 9 -2.32 10.30 7.11
CA GLN A 9 -1.37 10.61 6.03
C GLN A 9 0.08 10.78 6.52
N ASP A 10 0.28 10.84 7.83
CA ASP A 10 1.58 10.88 8.52
C ASP A 10 2.18 9.49 8.78
N LYS A 11 1.40 8.42 8.58
CA LYS A 11 1.86 7.04 8.82
C LYS A 11 2.91 6.61 7.82
N ARG A 12 3.90 5.84 8.28
CA ARG A 12 5.07 5.45 7.48
C ARG A 12 4.77 4.68 6.20
N TRP A 13 3.69 3.91 6.14
CA TRP A 13 3.35 3.10 4.97
C TRP A 13 1.95 3.43 4.45
N LYS A 14 1.81 3.35 3.13
CA LYS A 14 0.53 3.38 2.43
C LYS A 14 0.39 2.10 1.61
N ALA A 15 -0.68 1.35 1.82
CA ALA A 15 -1.10 0.27 0.94
C ALA A 15 -2.35 0.67 0.16
N VAL A 16 -2.33 0.42 -1.14
CA VAL A 16 -3.50 0.50 -2.01
C VAL A 16 -3.87 -0.92 -2.42
N ILE A 17 -5.04 -1.37 -2.01
CA ILE A 17 -5.53 -2.72 -2.29
C ILE A 17 -6.69 -2.62 -3.28
N GLU A 18 -6.55 -3.29 -4.42
CA GLU A 18 -7.57 -3.40 -5.44
C GLU A 18 -8.32 -4.71 -5.29
N TYR A 19 -9.65 -4.60 -5.19
CA TYR A 19 -10.55 -5.75 -5.14
C TYR A 19 -11.47 -5.77 -6.36
N ARG A 20 -11.74 -6.97 -6.87
CA ARG A 20 -12.78 -7.23 -7.85
C ARG A 20 -14.15 -7.10 -7.19
N THR A 21 -14.99 -6.24 -7.73
CA THR A 21 -16.40 -6.17 -7.36
C THR A 21 -17.26 -6.41 -8.59
N ASP A 22 -18.54 -6.73 -8.37
CA ASP A 22 -19.50 -6.98 -9.45
C ASP A 22 -19.78 -5.71 -10.28
N ALA A 23 -19.46 -4.52 -9.74
CA ALA A 23 -19.53 -3.23 -10.41
C ALA A 23 -18.19 -2.80 -11.06
N GLY A 24 -17.15 -3.62 -10.96
CA GLY A 24 -15.79 -3.31 -11.44
C GLY A 24 -14.73 -3.31 -10.32
N PRO A 25 -13.44 -3.10 -10.65
CA PRO A 25 -12.38 -3.01 -9.66
C PRO A 25 -12.60 -1.82 -8.72
N LYS A 26 -12.37 -2.03 -7.42
CA LYS A 26 -12.44 -1.00 -6.38
C LYS A 26 -11.12 -0.95 -5.61
N SER A 27 -10.54 0.23 -5.50
CA SER A 27 -9.33 0.48 -4.71
C SER A 27 -9.67 0.99 -3.32
N ILE A 28 -8.97 0.49 -2.31
CA ILE A 28 -9.06 0.95 -0.92
C ILE A 28 -7.65 1.32 -0.46
N GLU A 29 -7.51 2.51 0.14
CA GLU A 29 -6.25 2.97 0.70
C GLU A 29 -6.19 2.72 2.21
N HIS A 30 -5.04 2.24 2.67
CA HIS A 30 -4.74 2.04 4.08
C HIS A 30 -3.40 2.69 4.41
N TYR A 31 -3.35 3.37 5.56
CA TYR A 31 -2.15 4.00 6.08
C TYR A 31 -1.83 3.42 7.45
N PHE A 32 -0.58 3.01 7.66
CA PHE A 32 -0.17 2.25 8.85
C PHE A 32 1.33 2.42 9.14
N GLU A 33 1.74 2.14 10.38
CA GLU A 33 3.08 2.50 10.86
C GLU A 33 4.12 1.40 10.62
N GLU A 34 3.79 0.16 10.96
CA GLU A 34 4.71 -0.97 10.83
C GLU A 34 4.34 -1.82 9.61
N ILE A 35 5.33 -2.19 8.78
CA ILE A 35 5.05 -2.99 7.56
C ILE A 35 4.36 -4.31 7.90
N LEU A 36 4.63 -4.83 9.09
CA LEU A 36 4.01 -6.04 9.61
C LEU A 36 2.49 -5.87 9.74
N ASP A 37 1.96 -4.70 10.08
CA ASP A 37 0.51 -4.48 10.26
C ASP A 37 -0.31 -4.73 8.97
N LEU A 38 0.34 -4.83 7.81
CA LEU A 38 -0.31 -5.19 6.55
C LEU A 38 -1.06 -6.52 6.62
N HIS A 39 -0.54 -7.52 7.36
CA HIS A 39 -1.23 -8.82 7.48
C HIS A 39 -2.62 -8.65 8.09
N LEU A 40 -2.75 -7.79 9.12
CA LEU A 40 -4.03 -7.50 9.76
C LEU A 40 -5.01 -6.85 8.76
N ILE A 41 -4.54 -5.93 7.94
CA ILE A 41 -5.36 -5.25 6.92
C ILE A 41 -5.88 -6.24 5.87
N ILE A 42 -5.03 -7.16 5.42
CA ILE A 42 -5.40 -8.15 4.41
C ILE A 42 -6.33 -9.22 4.99
N GLU A 43 -6.04 -9.72 6.19
CA GLU A 43 -6.85 -10.74 6.86
C GLU A 43 -8.25 -10.25 7.23
N HIS A 44 -8.36 -9.01 7.70
CA HIS A 44 -9.66 -8.39 8.03
C HIS A 44 -10.30 -7.68 6.83
N GLY A 45 -9.66 -7.74 5.66
CA GLY A 45 -10.11 -7.12 4.43
C GLY A 45 -11.27 -7.86 3.76
N THR A 46 -11.50 -7.55 2.50
CA THR A 46 -12.50 -8.27 1.69
C THR A 46 -12.00 -9.68 1.35
N ASP A 47 -12.89 -10.55 0.88
CA ASP A 47 -12.56 -11.90 0.38
C ASP A 47 -11.28 -11.90 -0.47
N TRP A 48 -10.33 -12.75 -0.08
CA TRP A 48 -9.03 -12.91 -0.72
C TRP A 48 -9.16 -13.29 -2.20
N ASN A 49 -10.20 -14.03 -2.58
CA ASN A 49 -10.47 -14.39 -3.97
C ASN A 49 -10.89 -13.19 -4.84
N ARG A 50 -11.16 -12.05 -4.21
CA ARG A 50 -11.43 -10.78 -4.89
C ARG A 50 -10.20 -9.90 -4.93
N LEU A 51 -9.10 -10.18 -4.21
CA LEU A 51 -7.90 -9.36 -4.24
C LEU A 51 -7.21 -9.48 -5.61
N ILE A 52 -7.05 -8.35 -6.29
CA ILE A 52 -6.39 -8.25 -7.60
C ILE A 52 -4.93 -7.83 -7.41
N ARG A 53 -4.70 -6.81 -6.60
CA ARG A 53 -3.40 -6.16 -6.43
C ARG A 53 -3.30 -5.53 -5.04
N CYS A 54 -2.14 -5.64 -4.42
CA CYS A 54 -1.77 -4.85 -3.25
C CYS A 54 -0.46 -4.13 -3.57
N THR A 55 -0.51 -2.80 -3.64
CA THR A 55 0.66 -1.95 -3.87
C THR A 55 1.01 -1.25 -2.58
N VAL A 56 2.20 -1.50 -2.05
CA VAL A 56 2.70 -0.90 -0.82
C VAL A 56 3.76 0.12 -1.16
N THR A 57 3.64 1.30 -0.56
CA THR A 57 4.54 2.44 -0.78
C THR A 57 4.98 2.99 0.56
N LEU A 58 6.26 3.36 0.66
CA LEU A 58 6.78 4.07 1.81
C LEU A 58 6.25 5.51 1.75
N ASN A 59 5.46 5.89 2.74
CA ASN A 59 4.81 7.19 2.86
C ASN A 59 5.68 8.11 3.72
N ARG A 60 6.86 8.49 3.20
CA ARG A 60 7.76 9.48 3.80
C ARG A 60 7.73 10.76 2.99
N HIS A 61 7.83 11.90 3.68
CA HIS A 61 7.89 13.22 3.05
C HIS A 61 9.29 13.58 2.51
N ASP A 62 10.29 12.73 2.78
CA ASP A 62 11.70 12.95 2.49
C ASP A 62 12.11 12.01 1.35
N ASP A 63 12.40 12.58 0.16
CA ASP A 63 12.95 11.99 -1.08
C ASP A 63 12.79 10.45 -1.29
N GLY A 64 11.59 9.94 -1.00
CA GLY A 64 11.28 8.51 -1.07
C GLY A 64 11.10 7.96 -2.49
N GLU A 65 11.21 8.81 -3.52
CA GLU A 65 11.11 8.45 -4.94
C GLU A 65 12.19 7.44 -5.36
N ASP A 66 13.33 7.39 -4.66
CA ASP A 66 14.50 6.57 -5.02
C ASP A 66 14.44 5.09 -4.57
N GLN A 67 13.40 4.66 -3.86
CA GLN A 67 13.28 3.25 -3.44
C GLN A 67 12.50 2.37 -4.42
N ASN A 68 11.77 2.96 -5.38
CA ASN A 68 11.00 2.22 -6.39
C ASN A 68 11.67 2.23 -7.78
N SER A 69 12.90 2.71 -7.86
CA SER A 69 13.68 2.72 -9.10
C SER A 69 14.14 1.31 -9.43
N ASN A 70 13.47 0.66 -10.40
CA ASN A 70 13.92 -0.58 -11.06
C ASN A 70 15.42 -0.51 -11.52
N GLU A 71 16.01 0.67 -11.57
CA GLU A 71 17.40 0.93 -11.94
C GLU A 71 18.45 0.37 -10.97
N LYS A 72 18.15 0.19 -9.67
CA LYS A 72 19.14 -0.38 -8.72
C LYS A 72 19.15 -1.90 -8.69
N ALA A 73 18.04 -2.57 -8.97
CA ALA A 73 18.00 -4.04 -9.03
C ALA A 73 18.92 -4.59 -10.14
N LEU A 74 19.04 -3.87 -11.26
CA LEU A 74 19.90 -4.28 -12.39
C LEU A 74 21.41 -4.05 -12.12
N ARG A 75 21.77 -3.16 -11.19
CA ARG A 75 23.17 -2.77 -10.94
C ARG A 75 23.92 -3.73 -10.01
N GLN A 76 23.20 -4.53 -9.21
CA GLN A 76 23.81 -5.52 -8.31
C GLN A 76 24.16 -6.85 -8.99
N GLU A 77 23.61 -7.15 -10.17
CA GLU A 77 23.90 -8.40 -10.90
C GLU A 77 25.16 -8.35 -11.79
N ARG A 78 25.91 -7.23 -11.79
CA ARG A 78 27.11 -7.04 -12.64
C ARG A 78 28.39 -6.68 -11.87
N THR A 79 28.49 -7.04 -10.59
CA THR A 79 29.76 -6.90 -9.85
C THR A 79 30.30 -8.27 -9.46
#